data_AF-Q9B8B4-F1
#
_entry.id   AF-Q9B8B4-F1
#
_cell.length_a   1.000
_cell.length_b   1.000
_cell.length_c   1.000
_cell.angle_alpha   90.00
_cell.angle_beta   90.00
_cell.angle_gamma   90.00
#
_symmetry.space_group_name_H-M   'P 1'
#
loop_
_entity.id
_entity.type
_entity.pdbx_description
1 polymer ?
#
loop_
_entity_poly.entity_id
_entity_poly.type
_entity_poly.pdbx_seq_one_letter_code
_entity_poly.pdbx_strand_id
1 'polypeptide(L)'
;GSMILAGVLLKLGGYGLIRVLMIIQDFSIKFSYMWMSISLVGGSLVSLLCLCQTDMKSLIAYSSVVHMGIVIGGIMTLTYWGYSGAYGLMIAHGLCSSGMFCLANIIYERSGSRSLFINRGLLTLIPSLALWWFLLSSMNMAAPPSLNLLSEISLLNSIVSWSWMSMIMLFFISFLGAAYTLYLYAYSQHGKYIINYGLITSSIRA
;
A
#
# COMPACT_ATOMS: atom_id res chain seq x y z
N GLY A 1 -14.76 9.75 2.15
CA GLY A 1 -14.93 8.29 2.10
C GLY A 1 -13.61 7.56 2.17
N SER A 2 -12.84 7.55 1.07
CA SER A 2 -11.61 6.75 0.93
C SER A 2 -10.55 6.97 2.03
N MET A 3 -10.34 8.22 2.48
CA MET A 3 -9.36 8.52 3.53
C MET A 3 -9.65 7.83 4.86
N ILE A 4 -10.93 7.81 5.28
CA ILE A 4 -11.35 7.18 6.54
C ILE A 4 -11.30 5.64 6.39
N LEU A 5 -11.70 5.14 5.22
CA LEU A 5 -11.68 3.71 4.94
C LEU A 5 -10.26 3.15 4.97
N ALA A 6 -9.35 3.82 4.27
CA ALA A 6 -7.95 3.47 4.23
C ALA A 6 -7.27 3.71 5.57
N GLY A 7 -7.48 4.87 6.20
CA GLY A 7 -6.79 5.26 7.43
C GLY A 7 -7.19 4.42 8.64
N VAL A 8 -8.49 4.17 8.83
CA VAL A 8 -9.03 3.64 10.10
C VAL A 8 -9.70 2.28 9.92
N LEU A 9 -10.62 2.14 8.97
CA LEU A 9 -11.50 0.96 8.92
C LEU A 9 -10.74 -0.34 8.64
N LEU A 10 -9.77 -0.32 7.72
CA LEU A 10 -8.92 -1.49 7.47
C LEU A 10 -8.07 -1.87 8.69
N LYS A 11 -7.62 -0.87 9.47
CA LYS A 11 -6.74 -1.08 10.63
C LYS A 11 -7.50 -1.59 11.85
N LEU A 12 -8.78 -1.22 11.98
CA LEU A 12 -9.66 -1.80 13.01
C LEU A 12 -9.84 -3.31 12.82
N GLY A 13 -9.85 -3.80 11.58
CA GLY A 13 -9.85 -5.24 11.29
C GLY A 13 -8.61 -5.95 11.83
N GLY A 14 -7.42 -5.41 11.55
CA GLY A 14 -6.15 -5.94 12.09
C GLY A 14 -6.08 -5.86 13.62
N TYR A 15 -6.54 -4.76 14.21
CA TYR A 15 -6.62 -4.61 15.67
C TYR A 15 -7.59 -5.63 16.30
N GLY A 16 -8.75 -5.84 15.68
CA GLY A 16 -9.73 -6.85 16.10
C GLY A 16 -9.15 -8.25 16.08
N LEU A 17 -8.41 -8.61 15.02
CA LEU A 17 -7.69 -9.88 14.93
C LEU A 17 -6.72 -10.07 16.10
N ILE A 18 -5.89 -9.06 16.42
CA ILE A 18 -4.92 -9.16 17.53
C ILE A 18 -5.65 -9.40 18.86
N ARG A 19 -6.77 -8.72 19.11
CA ARG A 19 -7.56 -8.89 20.34
C ARG A 19 -8.20 -10.27 20.44
N VAL A 20 -8.76 -10.79 19.35
CA VAL A 20 -9.40 -12.11 19.32
C VAL A 20 -8.37 -13.24 19.45
N LEU A 21 -7.18 -13.08 18.86
CA LEU A 21 -6.12 -14.09 18.94
C LEU A 21 -5.60 -14.33 20.36
N MET A 22 -5.68 -13.33 21.24
CA MET A 22 -5.36 -13.52 22.67
C MET A 22 -6.32 -14.51 23.36
N ILE A 23 -7.54 -14.67 22.85
CA ILE A 23 -8.55 -15.57 23.41
C ILE A 23 -8.50 -16.94 22.73
N ILE A 24 -8.20 -16.98 21.42
CA ILE A 24 -8.29 -18.20 20.59
C ILE A 24 -6.90 -18.70 20.14
N GLN A 25 -5.90 -18.59 21.03
CA GLN A 25 -4.51 -18.88 20.68
C GLN A 25 -4.31 -20.33 20.20
N ASP A 26 -4.89 -21.32 20.88
CA ASP A 26 -4.68 -22.74 20.55
C ASP A 26 -5.25 -23.14 19.17
N PHE A 27 -6.39 -22.57 18.77
CA PHE A 27 -6.91 -22.81 17.41
C PHE A 27 -6.12 -22.03 16.37
N SER A 28 -5.64 -20.84 16.70
CA SER A 28 -4.86 -20.01 15.76
C SER A 28 -3.56 -20.71 15.33
N ILE A 29 -2.91 -21.45 16.23
CA ILE A 29 -1.69 -22.22 15.90
C ILE A 29 -2.01 -23.28 14.83
N LYS A 30 -3.15 -23.98 14.94
CA LYS A 30 -3.56 -25.01 13.98
C LYS A 30 -3.90 -24.45 12.60
N PHE A 31 -4.58 -23.29 12.56
CA PHE A 31 -5.00 -22.66 11.30
C PHE A 31 -3.98 -21.67 10.72
N SER A 32 -2.87 -21.39 11.44
CA SER A 32 -1.84 -20.43 11.04
C SER A 32 -1.32 -20.66 9.61
N TYR A 33 -1.12 -21.93 9.22
CA TYR A 33 -0.65 -22.30 7.89
C TYR A 33 -1.57 -21.82 6.76
N MET A 34 -2.89 -21.92 6.96
CA MET A 34 -3.87 -21.49 5.95
C MET A 34 -3.83 -19.96 5.79
N TRP A 35 -3.83 -19.21 6.89
CA TRP A 35 -3.78 -17.74 6.84
C TRP A 35 -2.44 -17.21 6.32
N MET A 36 -1.33 -17.88 6.68
CA MET A 36 0.00 -17.52 6.21
C MET A 36 0.17 -17.73 4.71
N SER A 37 -0.35 -18.84 4.16
CA SER A 37 -0.29 -19.11 2.72
C SER A 37 -1.14 -18.12 1.91
N ILE A 38 -2.36 -17.82 2.37
CA ILE A 38 -3.25 -16.85 1.72
C ILE A 38 -2.62 -15.45 1.73
N SER A 39 -2.03 -15.02 2.84
CA SER A 39 -1.41 -13.70 2.95
C SER A 39 -0.17 -13.53 2.07
N LEU A 40 0.73 -14.52 2.02
CA LEU A 40 1.94 -14.44 1.20
C LEU A 40 1.64 -14.56 -0.29
N VAL A 41 0.89 -15.59 -0.69
CA VAL A 41 0.58 -15.82 -2.11
C VAL A 41 -0.35 -14.70 -2.61
N GLY A 42 -1.39 -14.36 -1.85
CA GLY A 42 -2.29 -13.25 -2.18
C GLY A 42 -1.56 -11.90 -2.25
N GLY A 43 -0.66 -11.62 -1.30
CA GLY A 43 0.15 -10.40 -1.30
C GLY A 43 1.01 -10.28 -2.56
N SER A 44 1.68 -11.38 -2.97
CA SER A 44 2.48 -11.40 -4.19
C SER A 44 1.64 -11.18 -5.45
N LEU A 45 0.48 -11.83 -5.58
CA LEU A 45 -0.41 -11.68 -6.73
C LEU A 45 -1.02 -10.27 -6.83
N VAL A 46 -1.46 -9.71 -5.70
CA VAL A 46 -2.00 -8.34 -5.67
C VAL A 46 -0.91 -7.32 -6.02
N SER A 47 0.33 -7.54 -5.58
CA SER A 47 1.45 -6.66 -5.95
C SER A 47 1.74 -6.64 -7.46
N LEU A 48 1.53 -7.77 -8.16
CA LEU A 48 1.58 -7.81 -9.63
C LEU A 48 0.39 -7.07 -10.26
N LEU A 49 -0.81 -7.23 -9.71
CA LEU A 49 -2.00 -6.51 -10.18
C LEU A 49 -1.84 -4.98 -10.04
N CYS A 50 -1.15 -4.50 -9.00
CA CYS A 50 -0.85 -3.09 -8.82
C CYS A 50 -0.08 -2.47 -10.01
N LEU A 51 0.84 -3.21 -10.63
CA LEU A 51 1.62 -2.72 -11.77
C LEU A 51 0.77 -2.57 -13.04
N CYS A 52 -0.26 -3.41 -13.18
CA CYS A 52 -1.19 -3.33 -14.30
C CYS A 52 -2.26 -2.24 -14.13
N GLN A 53 -2.37 -1.64 -12.94
CA GLN A 53 -3.45 -0.72 -12.64
C GLN A 53 -3.22 0.65 -13.27
N THR A 54 -4.23 1.13 -13.99
CA THR A 54 -4.19 2.42 -14.70
C THR A 54 -4.76 3.58 -13.90
N ASP A 55 -5.56 3.30 -12.87
CA ASP A 55 -6.21 4.33 -12.06
C ASP A 55 -5.47 4.57 -10.75
N MET A 56 -5.24 5.84 -10.40
CA MET A 56 -4.48 6.21 -9.20
C MET A 56 -5.14 5.71 -7.91
N LYS A 57 -6.47 5.89 -7.77
CA LYS A 57 -7.18 5.53 -6.54
C LYS A 57 -7.22 4.03 -6.30
N SER A 58 -7.39 3.21 -7.33
CA SER A 58 -7.38 1.75 -7.17
C SER A 58 -5.97 1.21 -6.98
N LEU A 59 -4.94 1.80 -7.61
CA LEU A 59 -3.55 1.42 -7.35
C LEU A 59 -3.19 1.59 -5.87
N ILE A 60 -3.54 2.75 -5.27
CA ILE A 60 -3.34 3.00 -3.83
C ILE A 60 -4.18 2.04 -2.97
N ALA A 61 -5.37 1.65 -3.42
CA ALA A 61 -6.20 0.68 -2.71
C ALA A 61 -5.57 -0.72 -2.74
N TYR A 62 -5.10 -1.20 -3.88
CA TYR A 62 -4.45 -2.50 -3.96
C TYR A 62 -3.12 -2.54 -3.21
N SER A 63 -2.31 -1.46 -3.24
CA SER A 63 -1.12 -1.40 -2.39
C SER A 63 -1.47 -1.50 -0.91
N SER A 64 -2.61 -0.92 -0.48
CA SER A 64 -3.07 -1.05 0.91
C SER A 64 -3.42 -2.49 1.32
N VAL A 65 -3.90 -3.30 0.37
CA VAL A 65 -4.17 -4.73 0.58
C VAL A 65 -2.87 -5.51 0.73
N VAL A 66 -1.82 -5.18 -0.04
CA VAL A 66 -0.50 -5.82 0.06
C VAL A 66 0.13 -5.60 1.43
N HIS A 67 0.23 -4.35 1.90
CA HIS A 67 0.82 -4.07 3.22
C HIS A 67 0.01 -4.72 4.36
N MET A 68 -1.33 -4.70 4.29
CA MET A 68 -2.17 -5.38 5.28
C MET A 68 -2.09 -6.92 5.18
N GLY A 69 -1.81 -7.47 4.00
CA GLY A 69 -1.52 -8.89 3.81
C GLY A 69 -0.31 -9.32 4.63
N ILE A 70 0.77 -8.55 4.60
CA ILE A 70 1.96 -8.80 5.44
C ILE A 70 1.61 -8.68 6.93
N VAL A 71 0.77 -7.72 7.33
CA VAL A 71 0.30 -7.58 8.72
C VAL A 71 -0.41 -8.85 9.19
N ILE A 72 -1.34 -9.40 8.40
CA ILE A 72 -2.04 -10.65 8.74
C ILE A 72 -1.04 -11.80 8.87
N GLY A 73 -0.11 -11.92 7.92
CA GLY A 73 0.95 -12.93 7.98
C GLY A 73 1.81 -12.83 9.24
N GLY A 74 2.27 -11.64 9.59
CA GLY A 74 3.09 -11.41 10.78
C GLY A 74 2.35 -11.67 12.08
N ILE A 75 1.07 -11.29 12.18
CA ILE A 75 0.22 -11.58 13.34
C ILE A 75 0.09 -13.11 13.54
N MET A 76 -0.08 -13.87 12.45
CA MET A 76 -0.25 -15.33 12.51
C MET A 76 1.03 -16.09 12.93
N THR A 77 2.20 -15.43 12.95
CA THR A 77 3.42 -16.01 13.54
C THR A 77 3.38 -16.08 15.06
N LEU A 78 2.47 -15.31 15.71
CA LEU A 78 2.32 -15.20 17.16
C LEU A 78 3.60 -14.79 17.91
N THR A 79 4.60 -14.22 17.23
CA THR A 79 5.85 -13.75 17.83
C THR A 79 5.73 -12.30 18.31
N TYR A 80 6.53 -11.92 19.32
CA TYR A 80 6.57 -10.52 19.79
C TYR A 80 6.96 -9.53 18.67
N TRP A 81 7.92 -9.93 17.82
CA TRP A 81 8.34 -9.14 16.65
C TRP A 81 7.22 -9.00 15.62
N GLY A 82 6.41 -10.06 15.41
CA GLY A 82 5.25 -10.01 14.53
C GLY A 82 4.18 -9.04 15.03
N TYR A 83 3.86 -9.06 16.33
CA TYR A 83 2.89 -8.14 16.92
C TYR A 83 3.37 -6.69 16.92
N SER A 84 4.60 -6.42 17.35
CA SER A 84 5.14 -5.06 17.39
C SER A 84 5.25 -4.46 15.98
N GLY A 85 5.68 -5.27 15.00
CA GLY A 85 5.71 -4.90 13.60
C GLY A 85 4.33 -4.63 13.00
N ALA A 86 3.34 -5.48 13.31
CA ALA A 86 1.97 -5.30 12.86
C ALA A 86 1.37 -3.97 13.34
N TYR A 87 1.57 -3.62 14.61
CA TYR A 87 1.13 -2.34 15.15
C TYR A 87 1.84 -1.15 14.48
N GLY A 88 3.15 -1.23 14.33
CA GLY A 88 3.94 -0.20 13.65
C GLY A 88 3.46 0.04 12.22
N LEU A 89 3.28 -1.04 11.45
CA LEU A 89 2.87 -0.94 10.05
C LEU A 89 1.43 -0.42 9.91
N MET A 90 0.50 -0.84 10.78
CA MET A 90 -0.88 -0.35 10.74
C MET A 90 -0.96 1.17 10.91
N ILE A 91 -0.18 1.74 11.84
CA ILE A 91 -0.12 3.19 12.07
C ILE A 91 0.57 3.88 10.89
N ALA A 92 1.78 3.43 10.55
CA ALA A 92 2.61 4.09 9.55
C ALA A 92 1.96 4.06 8.15
N HIS A 93 1.46 2.89 7.73
CA HIS A 93 0.74 2.75 6.48
C HIS A 93 -0.64 3.45 6.53
N GLY A 94 -1.27 3.58 7.69
CA GLY A 94 -2.49 4.39 7.86
C GLY A 94 -2.28 5.86 7.50
N LEU A 95 -1.20 6.46 7.99
CA LEU A 95 -0.82 7.84 7.66
C LEU A 95 -0.40 7.98 6.19
N CYS A 96 0.41 7.06 5.69
CA CYS A 96 0.90 7.10 4.31
C CYS A 96 -0.24 6.95 3.27
N SER A 97 -1.09 5.93 3.43
CA SER A 97 -2.19 5.66 2.49
C SER A 97 -3.27 6.75 2.52
N SER A 98 -3.63 7.28 3.69
CA SER A 98 -4.59 8.40 3.78
C SER A 98 -4.07 9.67 3.09
N GLY A 99 -2.77 9.97 3.25
CA GLY A 99 -2.09 11.04 2.53
C GLY A 99 -2.13 10.86 1.00
N MET A 100 -1.79 9.66 0.49
CA MET A 100 -1.85 9.37 -0.94
C MET A 100 -3.28 9.46 -1.50
N PHE A 101 -4.29 8.99 -0.76
CA PHE A 101 -5.69 9.15 -1.16
C PHE A 101 -6.13 10.62 -1.20
N CYS A 102 -5.61 11.47 -0.30
CA CYS A 102 -5.84 12.91 -0.32
C CYS A 102 -5.22 13.53 -1.58
N LEU A 103 -3.95 13.25 -1.86
CA LEU A 103 -3.25 13.75 -3.06
C LEU A 103 -3.95 13.32 -4.36
N ALA A 104 -4.33 12.05 -4.46
CA ALA A 104 -5.09 11.54 -5.61
C ALA A 104 -6.45 12.25 -5.77
N ASN A 105 -7.06 12.71 -4.68
CA ASN A 105 -8.31 13.46 -4.75
C ASN A 105 -8.09 14.90 -5.20
N ILE A 106 -7.04 15.57 -4.76
CA ILE A 106 -6.69 16.93 -5.21
C ILE A 106 -6.42 16.92 -6.72
N ILE A 107 -5.69 15.92 -7.23
CA ILE A 107 -5.46 15.77 -8.68
C ILE A 107 -6.78 15.50 -9.42
N TYR A 108 -7.65 14.66 -8.86
CA TYR A 108 -8.95 14.36 -9.46
C TYR A 108 -9.84 15.60 -9.55
N GLU A 109 -9.87 16.45 -8.51
CA GLU A 109 -10.64 17.71 -8.52
C GLU A 109 -10.13 18.70 -9.56
N ARG A 110 -8.84 18.63 -9.94
CA ARG A 110 -8.24 19.51 -10.95
C ARG A 110 -8.37 18.98 -12.38
N SER A 111 -8.19 17.67 -12.56
CA SER A 111 -8.18 17.03 -13.89
C SER A 111 -9.52 16.44 -14.31
N GLY A 112 -10.45 16.22 -13.38
CA GLY A 112 -11.71 15.53 -13.61
C GLY A 112 -11.57 14.02 -13.89
N SER A 113 -10.36 13.46 -13.90
CA SER A 113 -10.11 12.06 -14.26
C SER A 113 -9.21 11.35 -13.26
N ARG A 114 -9.38 10.02 -13.13
CA ARG A 114 -8.62 9.18 -12.17
C ARG A 114 -7.45 8.44 -12.80
N SER A 115 -7.33 8.47 -14.13
CA SER A 115 -6.35 7.69 -14.86
C SER A 115 -4.95 8.32 -14.78
N LEU A 116 -3.93 7.46 -14.65
CA LEU A 116 -2.52 7.83 -14.68
C LEU A 116 -2.08 8.37 -16.06
N PHE A 117 -2.76 7.96 -17.14
CA PHE A 117 -2.44 8.40 -18.50
C PHE A 117 -2.75 9.88 -18.74
N ILE A 118 -3.83 10.38 -18.16
CA ILE A 118 -4.24 11.78 -18.31
C ILE A 118 -3.44 12.68 -17.37
N ASN A 119 -3.13 12.19 -16.17
CA ASN A 119 -2.50 12.96 -15.10
C ASN A 119 -0.95 12.89 -15.11
N ARG A 120 -0.33 12.94 -16.29
CA ARG A 120 1.13 12.90 -16.46
C ARG A 120 1.75 14.29 -16.38
N GLY A 121 3.01 14.38 -15.94
CA GLY A 121 3.78 15.64 -15.97
C GLY A 121 3.34 16.70 -14.97
N LEU A 122 2.79 16.29 -13.81
CA LEU A 122 2.32 17.23 -12.78
C LEU A 122 3.44 18.03 -12.11
N LEU A 123 4.70 17.57 -12.19
CA LEU A 123 5.86 18.24 -11.61
C LEU A 123 6.05 19.66 -12.16
N THR A 124 5.78 19.88 -13.45
CA THR A 124 5.94 21.21 -14.07
C THR A 124 4.82 22.18 -13.70
N LEU A 125 3.65 21.68 -13.28
CA LEU A 125 2.49 22.50 -12.94
C LEU A 125 2.44 22.85 -11.46
N ILE A 126 2.66 21.87 -10.58
CA ILE A 126 2.49 22.03 -9.13
C ILE A 126 3.64 21.33 -8.39
N PRO A 127 4.83 21.97 -8.33
CA PRO A 127 6.02 21.34 -7.75
C PRO A 127 5.89 21.06 -6.25
N SER A 128 5.12 21.89 -5.52
CA SER A 128 4.84 21.66 -4.09
C SER A 128 4.05 20.37 -3.86
N LEU A 129 3.08 20.07 -4.72
CA LEU A 129 2.29 18.83 -4.65
C LEU A 129 3.15 17.62 -5.05
N ALA A 130 4.06 17.79 -6.01
CA ALA A 130 5.00 16.76 -6.42
C ALA A 130 5.97 16.36 -5.31
N LEU A 131 6.38 17.31 -4.46
CA LEU A 131 7.18 17.01 -3.26
C LEU A 131 6.41 16.16 -2.25
N TRP A 132 5.14 16.47 -2.00
CA TRP A 132 4.30 15.64 -1.13
C TRP A 132 4.06 14.24 -1.71
N TRP A 133 3.89 14.14 -3.03
CA TRP A 133 3.85 12.85 -3.72
C TRP A 133 5.13 12.06 -3.52
N PHE A 134 6.29 12.69 -3.68
CA PHE A 134 7.58 12.05 -3.49
C PHE A 134 7.71 11.51 -2.06
N LEU A 135 7.50 12.35 -1.05
CA LEU A 135 7.60 11.96 0.36
C LEU A 135 6.64 10.83 0.72
N LEU A 136 5.37 10.89 0.30
CA LEU A 136 4.42 9.83 0.61
C LEU A 136 4.73 8.53 -0.15
N SER A 137 5.15 8.63 -1.42
CA SER A 137 5.57 7.45 -2.20
C SER A 137 6.84 6.80 -1.63
N SER A 138 7.81 7.58 -1.14
CA SER A 138 9.03 7.06 -0.51
C SER A 138 8.74 6.38 0.82
N MET A 139 7.81 6.91 1.61
CA MET A 139 7.34 6.25 2.82
C MET A 139 6.62 4.94 2.48
N ASN A 140 5.83 4.89 1.39
CA ASN A 140 5.15 3.66 0.95
C ASN A 140 6.10 2.57 0.42
N MET A 141 7.22 2.97 -0.19
CA MET A 141 8.32 2.09 -0.60
C MET A 141 9.19 1.62 0.58
N ALA A 142 8.87 2.04 1.80
CA ALA A 142 9.66 1.76 2.99
C ALA A 142 11.13 2.24 2.88
N ALA A 143 11.35 3.44 2.33
CA ALA A 143 12.70 4.03 2.33
C ALA A 143 13.17 4.38 3.77
N PRO A 144 14.48 4.34 4.08
CA PRO A 144 15.00 4.93 5.32
C PRO A 144 14.76 6.44 5.28
N PRO A 145 14.30 7.18 6.32
CA PRO A 145 14.07 6.90 7.75
C PRO A 145 12.59 6.60 8.13
N SER A 146 11.85 5.88 7.29
CA SER A 146 10.40 5.68 7.49
C SER A 146 10.02 4.71 8.62
N LEU A 147 8.87 4.94 9.25
CA LEU A 147 8.24 3.97 10.16
C LEU A 147 7.78 2.68 9.43
N ASN A 148 7.46 2.79 8.14
CA ASN A 148 7.12 1.63 7.30
C ASN A 148 8.31 0.67 7.19
N LEU A 149 9.53 1.17 6.99
CA LEU A 149 10.73 0.33 6.97
C LEU A 149 10.92 -0.43 8.28
N LEU A 150 10.87 0.28 9.42
CA LEU A 150 11.10 -0.35 10.72
C LEU A 150 10.11 -1.49 10.97
N SER A 151 8.84 -1.25 10.64
CA SER A 151 7.78 -2.24 10.82
C SER A 151 7.87 -3.39 9.82
N GLU A 152 8.17 -3.13 8.54
CA GLU A 152 8.36 -4.19 7.55
C GLU A 152 9.56 -5.08 7.87
N ILE A 153 10.68 -4.53 8.35
CA ILE A 153 11.83 -5.35 8.78
C ILE A 153 11.43 -6.28 9.94
N SER A 154 10.71 -5.78 10.94
CA SER A 154 10.25 -6.61 12.06
C SER A 154 9.28 -7.71 11.62
N LEU A 155 8.39 -7.42 10.66
CA LEU A 155 7.46 -8.39 10.07
C LEU A 155 8.20 -9.44 9.23
N LEU A 156 9.15 -9.02 8.39
CA LEU A 156 9.99 -9.92 7.59
C LEU A 156 10.72 -10.92 8.49
N ASN A 157 11.37 -10.44 9.56
CA ASN A 157 12.06 -11.32 10.51
C ASN A 157 11.10 -12.32 11.18
N SER A 158 9.91 -11.87 11.57
CA SER A 158 8.91 -12.75 12.18
C SER A 158 8.45 -13.87 11.23
N ILE A 159 8.17 -13.54 9.96
CA ILE A 159 7.64 -14.49 8.99
C ILE A 159 8.73 -15.47 8.54
N VAL A 160 9.96 -15.00 8.35
CA VAL A 160 11.10 -15.86 8.02
C VAL A 160 11.38 -16.87 9.13
N SER A 161 11.22 -16.46 10.40
CA SER A 161 11.36 -17.38 11.53
C SER A 161 10.33 -18.51 11.55
N TRP A 162 9.17 -18.32 10.90
CA TRP A 162 8.13 -19.34 10.81
C TRP A 162 8.46 -20.41 9.76
N SER A 163 8.94 -20.01 8.57
CA SER A 163 9.49 -20.95 7.61
C SER A 163 10.46 -20.28 6.62
N TRP A 164 11.54 -20.99 6.28
CA TRP A 164 12.50 -20.52 5.27
C TRP A 164 11.89 -20.35 3.88
N MET A 165 10.87 -21.14 3.53
CA MET A 165 10.18 -21.04 2.23
C MET A 165 9.47 -19.69 2.04
N SER A 166 9.05 -19.05 3.13
CA SER A 166 8.39 -17.73 3.07
C SER A 166 9.29 -16.64 2.50
N MET A 167 10.62 -16.80 2.55
CA MET A 167 11.59 -15.82 2.09
C MET A 167 11.41 -15.44 0.62
N ILE A 168 11.10 -16.42 -0.24
CA ILE A 168 10.92 -16.21 -1.68
C ILE A 168 9.72 -15.28 -1.92
N MET A 169 8.60 -15.55 -1.25
CA MET A 169 7.38 -14.75 -1.42
C MET A 169 7.55 -13.33 -0.85
N LEU A 170 8.23 -13.20 0.29
CA LEU A 170 8.53 -11.90 0.89
C LEU A 170 9.44 -11.03 0.01
N PHE A 171 10.40 -11.67 -0.68
CA PHE A 171 11.23 -10.98 -1.68
C PHE A 171 10.36 -10.39 -2.80
N PHE A 172 9.44 -11.19 -3.37
CA PHE A 172 8.54 -10.69 -4.41
C PHE A 172 7.66 -9.54 -3.91
N ILE A 173 7.09 -9.65 -2.71
CA ILE A 173 6.21 -8.61 -2.16
C ILE A 173 6.98 -7.29 -1.98
N SER A 174 8.17 -7.32 -1.39
CA SER A 174 8.97 -6.10 -1.14
C SER A 174 9.50 -5.48 -2.44
N PHE A 175 10.01 -6.31 -3.37
CA PHE A 175 10.49 -5.83 -4.67
C PHE A 175 9.37 -5.22 -5.52
N LEU A 176 8.23 -5.90 -5.64
CA LEU A 176 7.08 -5.36 -6.37
C LEU A 176 6.48 -4.15 -5.65
N GLY A 177 6.54 -4.13 -4.31
CA GLY A 177 6.30 -2.98 -3.43
C GLY A 177 6.95 -1.70 -3.92
N ALA A 178 8.26 -1.77 -4.11
CA ALA A 178 9.06 -0.69 -4.66
C ALA A 178 8.69 -0.36 -6.12
N ALA A 179 8.47 -1.38 -6.94
CA ALA A 179 8.19 -1.19 -8.36
C ALA A 179 6.86 -0.44 -8.60
N TYR A 180 5.76 -0.82 -7.94
CA TYR A 180 4.47 -0.15 -8.18
C TYR A 180 4.40 1.26 -7.58
N THR A 181 5.14 1.54 -6.50
CA THR A 181 5.21 2.87 -5.90
C THR A 181 6.00 3.84 -6.77
N LEU A 182 7.15 3.38 -7.30
CA LEU A 182 7.93 4.13 -8.29
C LEU A 182 7.14 4.31 -9.59
N TYR A 183 6.42 3.29 -10.05
CA TYR A 183 5.53 3.39 -11.20
C TYR A 183 4.49 4.49 -11.01
N LEU A 184 3.81 4.53 -9.86
CA LEU A 184 2.83 5.58 -9.57
C LEU A 184 3.48 6.98 -9.58
N TYR A 185 4.65 7.14 -8.98
CA TYR A 185 5.33 8.44 -8.91
C TYR A 185 5.83 8.90 -10.29
N ALA A 186 6.51 8.00 -11.02
CA ALA A 186 7.07 8.29 -12.33
C ALA A 186 5.99 8.65 -13.35
N TYR A 187 4.90 7.89 -13.40
CA TYR A 187 3.83 8.16 -14.38
C TYR A 187 2.99 9.38 -14.02
N SER A 188 2.82 9.72 -12.74
CA SER A 188 2.05 10.93 -12.35
C SER A 188 2.88 12.22 -12.45
N GLN A 189 4.12 12.22 -11.96
CA GLN A 189 4.91 13.44 -11.83
C GLN A 189 5.80 13.71 -13.04
N HIS A 190 6.42 12.67 -13.61
CA HIS A 190 7.31 12.84 -14.76
C HIS A 190 6.56 12.74 -16.09
N GLY A 191 7.23 13.21 -17.15
CA GLY A 191 6.69 13.24 -18.51
C GLY A 191 6.24 14.62 -18.95
N LYS A 192 5.86 14.73 -20.22
CA LYS A 192 5.29 15.96 -20.78
C LYS A 192 3.84 16.06 -20.35
N TYR A 193 3.47 17.21 -19.79
CA TYR A 193 2.07 17.49 -19.46
C TYR A 193 1.22 17.46 -20.74
N ILE A 194 0.16 16.67 -20.74
CA ILE A 194 -0.76 16.59 -21.87
C ILE A 194 -1.75 17.74 -21.74
N ILE A 195 -1.49 18.80 -22.49
CA ILE A 195 -2.37 19.99 -22.56
C ILE A 195 -3.67 19.69 -23.34
N ASN A 196 -3.77 18.54 -24.00
CA ASN A 196 -4.70 18.33 -25.12
C ASN A 196 -5.94 17.47 -24.82
N TYR A 197 -6.55 17.60 -23.64
CA TYR A 197 -7.91 17.12 -23.42
C TYR A 197 -8.79 18.23 -22.85
N GLY A 198 -9.42 19.02 -23.75
CA GLY A 198 -10.72 19.60 -23.45
C GLY A 198 -10.86 21.13 -23.41
N LEU A 199 -10.05 21.90 -24.13
CA LEU A 199 -10.40 23.31 -24.43
C LEU A 199 -11.13 23.50 -25.76
N ILE A 200 -11.53 22.43 -26.45
CA ILE A 200 -12.22 22.57 -27.76
C ILE A 200 -13.61 21.93 -27.87
N THR A 201 -14.00 20.89 -27.11
CA THR A 201 -15.39 20.38 -27.25
C THR A 201 -15.92 19.70 -26.00
N SER A 202 -16.94 20.34 -25.41
CA SER A 202 -18.16 19.76 -24.83
C SER A 202 -18.11 18.30 -24.31
N SER A 203 -18.36 18.19 -23.00
CA SER A 203 -19.14 17.11 -22.36
C SER A 203 -18.79 15.67 -22.70
N ILE A 204 -17.98 15.02 -21.85
CA ILE A 204 -18.09 13.55 -21.70
C ILE A 204 -18.10 13.23 -20.21
N ARG A 205 -19.31 13.17 -19.66
CA ARG A 205 -19.65 12.27 -18.55
C ARG A 205 -19.77 10.88 -19.16
N ALA A 206 -18.97 9.93 -18.68
CA ALA A 206 -19.30 8.51 -18.63
C ALA A 206 -18.52 7.91 -17.45
#